data_AF-A0A2W0BZ36-F1
#
_entry.id   AF-A0A2W0BZ36-F1
#
_cell.length_a   1.000
_cell.length_b   1.000
_cell.length_c   1.000
_cell.angle_alpha   90.00
_cell.angle_beta   90.00
_cell.angle_gamma   90.00
#
_symmetry.space_group_name_H-M   'P 1'
#
loop_
_entity.id
_entity.type
_entity.pdbx_description
1 polymer ?
#
loop_
_entity_poly.entity_id
_entity_poly.type
_entity_poly.pdbx_seq_one_letter_code
_entity_poly.pdbx_strand_id
1 'polypeptide(L)'
;MLIQILGFGTNWWARNARSISEEPSSCRQAYYNSTGVHCGRKILRHWTTAGLIRFNGVVDFDPEAPEMSIGETFICSGLVRVFGGNRLVVQAKSAKRLVPEFYLVVVSSNLHGHIEFSSKNWKSVFTQVIAASQLREAQEAMLLMSPGDWLQTSHGLWQLHASSRTSIQAELVRIGELIEG
;
A
#
# COMPACT_ATOMS: atom_id res chain seq x y z
N MET A 1 -12.17 2.34 8.12
CA MET A 1 -11.50 1.03 7.95
C MET A 1 -10.22 1.04 8.76
N LEU A 2 -9.93 -0.01 9.52
CA LEU A 2 -8.68 -0.20 10.23
C LEU A 2 -7.68 -0.92 9.33
N ILE A 3 -6.55 -0.26 9.05
CA ILE A 3 -5.54 -0.77 8.14
C ILE A 3 -4.19 -0.82 8.84
N GLN A 4 -3.58 -2.00 8.92
CA GLN A 4 -2.20 -2.12 9.36
C GLN A 4 -1.24 -1.98 8.19
N ILE A 5 -0.17 -1.22 8.37
CA ILE A 5 0.83 -1.00 7.33
C ILE A 5 1.87 -2.12 7.38
N LEU A 6 2.01 -2.91 6.31
CA LEU A 6 3.11 -3.88 6.18
C LEU A 6 4.24 -3.36 5.30
N GLY A 7 3.96 -2.40 4.43
CA GLY A 7 4.97 -1.72 3.64
C GLY A 7 4.42 -0.49 2.93
N PHE A 8 5.33 0.31 2.39
CA PHE A 8 5.02 1.47 1.57
C PHE A 8 5.53 1.28 0.15
N GLY A 9 4.83 1.88 -0.81
CA GLY A 9 5.31 1.91 -2.19
C GLY A 9 6.58 2.76 -2.29
N THR A 10 7.33 2.55 -3.36
CA THR A 10 8.65 3.18 -3.54
C THR A 10 8.57 4.70 -3.71
N ASN A 11 7.43 5.25 -4.14
CA ASN A 11 7.35 6.67 -4.50
C ASN A 11 6.59 7.51 -3.45
N TRP A 12 7.31 8.44 -2.84
CA TRP A 12 6.79 9.46 -1.93
C TRP A 12 6.88 10.87 -2.50
N TRP A 13 5.94 11.73 -2.11
CA TRP A 13 6.04 13.17 -2.32
C TRP A 13 5.14 13.92 -1.34
N ALA A 14 5.50 15.17 -1.05
CA ALA A 14 4.67 16.09 -0.28
C ALA A 14 4.00 17.12 -1.20
N ARG A 15 2.85 17.65 -0.77
CA ARG A 15 2.31 18.91 -1.29
C ARG A 15 1.95 19.80 -0.12
N ASN A 16 2.39 21.05 -0.18
CA ASN A 16 1.91 22.10 0.70
C ASN A 16 0.45 22.42 0.32
N ALA A 17 -0.45 22.42 1.30
CA ALA A 17 -1.74 23.06 1.12
C ALA A 17 -1.53 24.55 0.84
N ARG A 18 -2.12 25.08 -0.25
CA ARG A 18 -2.15 26.53 -0.50
C ARG A 18 -3.26 27.15 0.36
N SER A 19 -2.93 28.02 1.31
CA SER A 19 -3.91 28.90 1.97
C SER A 19 -3.26 30.09 2.70
N ILE A 20 -4.04 31.15 2.88
CA ILE A 20 -3.73 32.55 3.22
C ILE A 20 -3.59 32.79 4.75
N SER A 21 -3.64 31.75 5.60
CA SER A 21 -3.67 31.90 7.08
C SER A 21 -2.33 31.59 7.79
N GLU A 22 -2.22 31.92 9.08
CA GLU A 22 -0.99 31.91 9.91
C GLU A 22 -0.69 30.61 10.70
N GLU A 23 -1.29 29.45 10.41
CA GLU A 23 -0.91 28.20 11.11
C GLU A 23 0.49 27.65 10.71
N PRO A 24 1.12 26.81 11.55
CA PRO A 24 2.42 26.19 11.25
C PRO A 24 2.41 25.33 9.98
N SER A 25 3.50 25.36 9.22
CA SER A 25 3.64 24.69 7.90
C SER A 25 3.60 23.16 7.93
N SER A 26 3.98 22.52 9.05
CA SER A 26 3.99 21.05 9.20
C SER A 26 2.58 20.45 9.26
N CYS A 27 1.63 21.12 9.90
CA CYS A 27 0.21 20.73 9.92
C CYS A 27 -0.49 20.88 8.56
N ARG A 28 0.21 21.46 7.56
CA ARG A 28 -0.33 21.84 6.24
C ARG A 28 0.21 21.00 5.09
N GLN A 29 1.15 20.10 5.36
CA GLN A 29 1.66 19.20 4.35
C GLN A 29 0.77 17.97 4.25
N ALA A 30 0.39 17.64 3.01
CA ALA A 30 -0.15 16.32 2.71
C ALA A 30 0.96 15.49 2.09
N TYR A 31 1.21 14.32 2.66
CA TYR A 31 2.17 13.35 2.15
C TYR A 31 1.43 12.29 1.35
N TYR A 32 2.05 11.85 0.28
CA TYR A 32 1.47 10.91 -0.66
C TYR A 32 2.43 9.76 -0.89
N ASN A 33 1.91 8.54 -0.81
CA ASN A 33 2.63 7.33 -1.16
C ASN A 33 1.93 6.62 -2.32
N SER A 34 2.71 6.14 -3.27
CA SER A 34 2.24 5.38 -4.44
C SER A 34 3.31 4.38 -4.84
N THR A 35 2.92 3.42 -5.68
CA THR A 35 3.89 2.56 -6.35
C THR A 35 4.81 3.35 -7.27
N GLY A 36 6.04 2.89 -7.41
CA GLY A 36 7.04 3.40 -8.32
C GLY A 36 8.03 2.31 -8.72
N VAL A 37 8.65 2.45 -9.88
CA VAL A 37 9.70 1.54 -10.35
C VAL A 37 10.98 2.31 -10.61
N HIS A 38 12.11 1.72 -10.24
CA HIS A 38 13.42 2.32 -10.47
C HIS A 38 13.79 2.25 -11.96
N CYS A 39 14.20 3.39 -12.50
CA CYS A 39 14.80 3.52 -13.82
C CYS A 39 16.13 4.26 -13.67
N GLY A 40 17.21 3.51 -13.44
CA GLY A 40 18.49 4.06 -13.00
C GLY A 40 18.33 4.77 -11.66
N ARG A 41 18.69 6.07 -11.60
CA ARG A 41 18.59 6.88 -10.38
C ARG A 41 17.21 7.52 -10.14
N LYS A 42 16.26 7.34 -11.07
CA LYS A 42 14.93 7.97 -10.99
C LYS A 42 13.88 6.93 -10.60
N ILE A 43 12.87 7.38 -9.86
CA ILE A 43 11.65 6.61 -9.61
C ILE A 43 10.57 7.10 -10.57
N LEU A 44 9.97 6.20 -11.33
CA LEU A 44 8.91 6.50 -12.30
C LEU A 44 7.59 5.86 -11.88
N ARG A 45 6.50 6.61 -12.00
CA ARG A 45 5.12 6.18 -11.75
C ARG A 45 4.47 5.72 -13.05
N HIS A 46 5.08 4.73 -13.70
CA HIS A 46 4.56 4.19 -14.95
C HIS A 46 3.34 3.30 -14.65
N TRP A 47 2.23 3.95 -14.29
CA TRP A 47 1.05 3.32 -13.70
C TRP A 47 0.33 2.44 -14.72
N THR A 48 0.14 1.17 -14.35
CA THR A 48 -0.87 0.30 -14.95
C THR A 48 -2.20 0.45 -14.21
N THR A 49 -2.15 0.71 -12.90
CA THR A 49 -3.29 1.15 -12.08
C THR A 49 -2.89 2.39 -11.31
N ALA A 50 -3.55 3.52 -11.60
CA ALA A 50 -3.28 4.78 -10.92
C ALA A 50 -3.93 4.79 -9.53
N GLY A 51 -3.16 5.12 -8.50
CA GLY A 51 -3.69 5.42 -7.17
C GLY A 51 -2.63 5.79 -6.17
N LEU A 52 -3.06 6.15 -4.96
CA LEU A 52 -2.16 6.54 -3.87
C LEU A 52 -2.85 6.51 -2.51
N ILE A 53 -2.01 6.60 -1.48
CA ILE A 53 -2.40 6.86 -0.09
C ILE A 53 -2.02 8.29 0.26
N ARG A 54 -2.93 9.00 0.92
CA ARG A 54 -2.72 10.35 1.42
C ARG A 54 -2.68 10.35 2.94
N PHE A 55 -1.61 10.87 3.49
CA PHE A 55 -1.46 11.22 4.89
C PHE A 55 -1.65 12.74 5.01
N ASN A 56 -2.63 13.19 5.78
CA ASN A 56 -2.67 14.59 6.18
C ASN A 56 -1.64 14.80 7.29
N GLY A 57 -0.96 15.94 7.30
CA GLY A 57 0.03 16.29 8.32
C GLY A 57 -0.61 16.26 9.71
N VAL A 58 -0.44 15.15 10.41
CA VAL A 58 -0.99 14.88 11.74
C VAL A 58 0.08 14.13 12.54
N VAL A 59 0.11 14.43 13.84
CA VAL A 59 1.06 14.10 14.91
C VAL A 59 1.50 12.63 15.00
N ASP A 60 0.85 11.70 14.31
CA ASP A 60 1.06 10.26 14.45
C ASP A 60 1.72 9.55 13.25
N PHE A 61 2.10 10.31 12.22
CA PHE A 61 2.86 9.80 11.08
C PHE A 61 4.08 10.70 10.86
N ASP A 62 5.28 10.11 10.96
CA ASP A 62 6.53 10.80 10.64
C ASP A 62 6.86 10.60 9.15
N PRO A 63 6.75 11.65 8.32
CA PRO A 63 7.04 11.56 6.89
C PRO A 63 8.53 11.46 6.58
N GLU A 64 9.41 11.83 7.51
CA GLU A 64 10.87 11.70 7.36
C GLU A 64 11.34 10.28 7.69
N ALA A 65 10.54 9.53 8.46
CA ALA A 65 10.79 8.14 8.84
C ALA A 65 9.52 7.27 8.66
N PRO A 66 8.97 7.15 7.43
CA PRO A 66 7.72 6.43 7.18
C PRO A 66 7.79 4.96 7.64
N GLU A 67 8.96 4.32 7.58
CA GLU A 67 9.21 2.96 8.04
C GLU A 67 8.86 2.72 9.51
N MET A 68 8.88 3.77 10.35
CA MET A 68 8.46 3.68 11.76
C MET A 68 6.95 3.40 11.91
N SER A 69 6.18 3.57 10.83
CA SER A 69 4.76 3.24 10.77
C SER A 69 4.49 1.80 10.30
N ILE A 70 5.51 1.02 9.94
CA ILE A 70 5.33 -0.40 9.63
C ILE A 70 4.93 -1.14 10.91
N GLY A 71 3.89 -1.99 10.81
CA GLY A 71 3.26 -2.64 11.94
C GLY A 71 2.26 -1.76 12.70
N GLU A 72 2.17 -0.47 12.39
CA GLU A 72 1.17 0.41 13.00
C GLU A 72 -0.18 0.31 12.27
N THR A 73 -1.26 0.50 13.03
CA THR A 73 -2.63 0.46 12.52
C THR A 73 -3.23 1.85 12.47
N PHE A 74 -3.87 2.19 11.35
CA PHE A 74 -4.46 3.48 11.10
C PHE A 74 -5.95 3.36 10.78
N ILE A 75 -6.69 4.40 11.16
CA ILE A 75 -8.05 4.63 10.72
C ILE A 75 -7.97 5.30 9.35
N CYS A 76 -8.54 4.65 8.35
CA CYS A 76 -8.53 5.08 6.96
C CYS A 76 -9.95 5.20 6.40
N SER A 77 -10.09 6.03 5.37
CA SER A 77 -11.28 6.02 4.51
C SER A 77 -11.45 4.66 3.82
N GLY A 78 -12.61 4.43 3.20
CA GLY A 78 -12.71 3.42 2.15
C GLY A 78 -11.80 3.76 0.96
N LEU A 79 -11.45 2.75 0.16
CA LEU A 79 -10.78 2.96 -1.12
C LEU A 79 -11.79 3.55 -2.12
N VAL A 80 -11.53 4.78 -2.58
CA VAL A 80 -12.43 5.50 -3.49
C VAL A 80 -11.70 5.88 -4.77
N ARG A 81 -12.41 5.92 -5.90
CA ARG A 81 -11.84 6.39 -7.16
C ARG A 81 -12.15 7.87 -7.36
N VAL A 82 -11.13 8.72 -7.38
CA VAL A 82 -11.27 10.17 -7.61
C VAL A 82 -10.11 10.70 -8.45
N PHE A 83 -10.39 11.68 -9.31
CA PHE A 83 -9.40 12.26 -10.24
C PHE A 83 -8.66 11.21 -11.08
N GLY A 84 -9.39 10.18 -11.54
CA GLY A 84 -8.86 9.13 -12.42
C GLY A 84 -8.11 7.98 -11.74
N GLY A 85 -7.87 8.03 -10.42
CA GLY A 85 -7.15 6.98 -9.69
C GLY A 85 -7.74 6.64 -8.34
N ASN A 86 -7.28 5.54 -7.76
CA ASN A 86 -7.71 5.08 -6.44
C ASN A 86 -7.07 5.95 -5.34
N ARG A 87 -7.83 6.26 -4.30
CA ARG A 87 -7.41 7.07 -3.16
C ARG A 87 -7.80 6.39 -1.87
N LEU A 88 -6.81 6.27 -1.00
CA LEU A 88 -6.99 5.94 0.40
C LEU A 88 -6.51 7.14 1.23
N VAL A 89 -7.33 7.61 2.16
CA VAL A 89 -6.96 8.71 3.05
C VAL A 89 -6.78 8.17 4.46
N VAL A 90 -5.59 8.41 5.01
CA VAL A 90 -5.28 8.13 6.41
C VAL A 90 -5.82 9.28 7.26
N GLN A 91 -6.62 8.93 8.26
CA GLN A 91 -7.35 9.89 9.10
C GLN A 91 -6.66 10.08 10.44
N ALA A 92 -6.27 8.98 11.10
CA ALA A 92 -5.59 9.00 12.40
C ALA A 92 -4.90 7.67 12.68
N LYS A 93 -3.94 7.65 13.61
CA LYS A 93 -3.42 6.39 14.17
C LYS A 93 -4.46 5.77 15.09
N SER A 94 -4.64 4.46 14.98
CA SER A 94 -5.56 3.70 15.84
C SER A 94 -4.97 3.57 17.24
N ALA A 95 -5.85 3.48 18.25
CA ALA A 95 -5.44 3.01 19.57
C ALA A 95 -4.79 1.61 19.47
N LYS A 96 -3.73 1.40 20.26
CA LYS A 96 -3.05 0.10 20.32
C LYS A 96 -4.06 -0.99 20.73
N ARG A 97 -4.05 -2.13 20.03
CA ARG A 97 -4.86 -3.37 20.24
C ARG A 97 -6.13 -3.54 19.41
N LEU A 98 -6.50 -2.62 18.50
CA LEU A 98 -7.58 -2.94 17.55
C LEU A 98 -7.08 -3.91 16.47
N VAL A 99 -7.93 -4.88 16.11
CA VAL A 99 -7.63 -5.86 15.06
C VAL A 99 -7.84 -5.19 13.69
N PRO A 100 -6.84 -5.17 12.80
CA PRO A 100 -6.98 -4.60 11.47
C PRO A 100 -7.99 -5.37 10.62
N GLU A 101 -8.79 -4.65 9.83
CA GLU A 101 -9.70 -5.23 8.82
C GLU A 101 -8.93 -5.55 7.52
N PHE A 102 -7.94 -4.71 7.21
CA PHE A 102 -7.09 -4.82 6.04
C PHE A 102 -5.62 -4.55 6.40
N TYR A 103 -4.76 -4.97 5.48
CA TYR A 103 -3.32 -4.80 5.56
C TYR A 103 -2.84 -4.15 4.27
N LEU A 104 -2.02 -3.12 4.41
CA LEU A 104 -1.37 -2.49 3.27
C LEU A 104 -0.14 -3.31 2.90
N VAL A 105 -0.25 -4.03 1.77
CA VAL A 105 0.78 -4.95 1.27
C VAL A 105 1.42 -4.35 0.02
N VAL A 106 2.75 -4.44 -0.07
CA VAL A 106 3.50 -4.03 -1.24
C VAL A 106 4.20 -5.23 -1.86
N VAL A 107 3.89 -5.46 -3.13
CA VAL A 107 4.40 -6.59 -3.91
C VAL A 107 5.32 -6.04 -4.99
N SER A 108 6.61 -6.35 -4.91
CA SER A 108 7.60 -6.03 -5.95
C SER A 108 7.98 -7.27 -6.76
N SER A 109 8.26 -7.09 -8.07
CA SER A 109 8.72 -8.20 -8.92
C SER A 109 10.03 -8.82 -8.45
N ASN A 110 10.93 -8.01 -7.87
CA ASN A 110 12.20 -8.48 -7.36
C ASN A 110 12.07 -9.49 -6.21
N LEU A 111 11.11 -9.29 -5.30
CA LEU A 111 10.93 -10.15 -4.13
C LEU A 111 9.88 -11.23 -4.40
N HIS A 112 8.76 -10.83 -4.99
CA HIS A 112 7.58 -11.68 -5.08
C HIS A 112 7.34 -12.21 -6.48
N GLY A 113 8.06 -11.77 -7.51
CA GLY A 113 7.78 -12.11 -8.89
C GLY A 113 6.69 -11.23 -9.50
N HIS A 114 6.49 -11.38 -10.81
CA HIS A 114 5.56 -10.59 -11.59
C HIS A 114 4.11 -11.00 -11.38
N ILE A 115 3.23 -10.03 -11.19
CA ILE A 115 1.79 -10.21 -11.29
C ILE A 115 1.38 -10.06 -12.76
N GLU A 116 0.68 -11.05 -13.27
CA GLU A 116 0.00 -10.97 -14.57
C GLU A 116 -1.36 -10.27 -14.40
N PHE A 117 -1.36 -8.94 -14.46
CA PHE A 117 -2.57 -8.13 -14.23
C PHE A 117 -3.68 -8.38 -15.26
N SER A 118 -3.36 -8.93 -16.44
CA SER A 118 -4.38 -9.29 -17.44
C SER A 118 -5.11 -10.59 -17.11
N SER A 119 -4.54 -11.43 -16.23
CA SER A 119 -5.20 -12.62 -15.73
C SER A 119 -6.43 -12.23 -14.88
N LYS A 120 -7.48 -13.05 -14.93
CA LYS A 120 -8.62 -12.88 -14.02
C LYS A 120 -8.37 -13.46 -12.63
N ASN A 121 -7.40 -14.37 -12.52
CA ASN A 121 -7.20 -15.24 -11.36
C ASN A 121 -5.84 -15.02 -10.68
N TRP A 122 -5.33 -13.79 -10.67
CA TRP A 122 -4.05 -13.49 -9.99
C TRP A 122 -4.23 -13.08 -8.52
N LYS A 123 -5.44 -12.88 -8.03
CA LYS A 123 -5.71 -12.47 -6.63
C LYS A 123 -7.05 -13.00 -6.14
N SER A 124 -7.21 -13.00 -4.81
CA SER A 124 -8.52 -13.18 -4.19
C SER A 124 -9.53 -12.10 -4.61
N VAL A 125 -10.82 -12.42 -4.47
CA VAL A 125 -11.93 -11.51 -4.82
C VAL A 125 -11.86 -10.21 -4.02
N PHE A 126 -11.49 -10.29 -2.73
CA PHE A 126 -11.52 -9.16 -1.81
C PHE A 126 -10.24 -8.31 -1.80
N THR A 127 -9.14 -8.80 -2.36
CA THR A 127 -7.91 -8.00 -2.53
C THR A 127 -8.19 -6.80 -3.43
N GLN A 128 -7.90 -5.59 -2.96
CA GLN A 128 -8.10 -4.35 -3.71
C GLN A 128 -6.76 -3.76 -4.14
N VAL A 129 -6.63 -3.34 -5.40
CA VAL A 129 -5.42 -2.68 -5.90
C VAL A 129 -5.52 -1.18 -5.63
N ILE A 130 -4.62 -0.65 -4.79
CA ILE A 130 -4.50 0.81 -4.64
C ILE A 130 -3.77 1.37 -5.84
N ALA A 131 -2.57 0.86 -6.13
CA ALA A 131 -1.75 1.34 -7.23
C ALA A 131 -0.90 0.20 -7.79
N ALA A 132 -0.55 0.28 -9.06
CA ALA A 132 0.40 -0.61 -9.70
C ALA A 132 1.22 0.15 -10.72
N SER A 133 2.53 -0.04 -10.71
CA SER A 133 3.50 0.54 -11.64
C SER A 133 4.29 -0.56 -12.32
N GLN A 134 4.50 -0.44 -13.63
CA GLN A 134 5.31 -1.38 -14.40
C GLN A 134 6.11 -0.67 -15.49
N LEU A 135 7.40 -0.99 -15.55
CA LEU A 135 8.30 -0.56 -16.61
C LEU A 135 9.31 -1.67 -16.90
N ARG A 136 9.23 -2.25 -18.11
CA ARG A 136 10.02 -3.45 -18.48
C ARG A 136 9.79 -4.56 -17.44
N GLU A 137 10.87 -5.15 -16.92
CA GLU A 137 10.86 -6.20 -15.89
C GLU A 137 10.69 -5.67 -14.46
N ALA A 138 10.61 -4.35 -14.25
CA ALA A 138 10.34 -3.80 -12.93
C ALA A 138 8.83 -3.61 -12.73
N GLN A 139 8.30 -4.18 -11.64
CA GLN A 139 6.90 -4.03 -11.26
C GLN A 139 6.77 -3.83 -9.76
N GLU A 140 5.84 -2.96 -9.36
CA GLU A 140 5.45 -2.78 -7.96
C GLU A 140 3.93 -2.59 -7.89
N ALA A 141 3.29 -3.31 -6.98
CA ALA A 141 1.86 -3.24 -6.69
C ALA A 141 1.64 -2.93 -5.21
N MET A 142 0.65 -2.10 -4.92
CA MET A 142 0.23 -1.74 -3.58
C MET A 142 -1.23 -2.15 -3.41
N LEU A 143 -1.47 -3.03 -2.45
CA LEU A 143 -2.70 -3.77 -2.29
C LEU A 143 -3.29 -3.56 -0.89
N LEU A 144 -4.61 -3.58 -0.79
CA LEU A 144 -5.31 -3.84 0.47
C LEU A 144 -5.76 -5.29 0.47
N MET A 145 -5.31 -6.03 1.47
CA MET A 145 -5.60 -7.46 1.64
C MET A 145 -6.22 -7.69 3.02
N SER A 146 -7.21 -8.58 3.10
CA SER A 146 -7.75 -9.12 4.35
C SER A 146 -7.02 -10.41 4.74
N PRO A 147 -7.04 -10.81 6.03
CA PRO A 147 -6.44 -12.07 6.46
C PRO A 147 -6.90 -13.26 5.61
N GLY A 148 -5.95 -14.07 5.12
CA GLY A 148 -6.23 -15.22 4.26
C GLY A 148 -6.39 -14.89 2.77
N ASP A 149 -6.42 -13.61 2.38
CA ASP A 149 -6.33 -13.21 0.98
C ASP A 149 -5.02 -13.68 0.36
N TRP A 150 -5.06 -13.96 -0.93
CA TRP A 150 -3.93 -14.50 -1.68
C TRP A 150 -3.71 -13.74 -2.99
N LEU A 151 -2.49 -13.84 -3.51
CA LEU A 151 -2.15 -13.45 -4.87
C LEU A 151 -1.19 -14.45 -5.53
N GLN A 152 -1.27 -14.57 -6.83
CA GLN A 152 -0.41 -15.39 -7.67
C GLN A 152 0.52 -14.49 -8.47
N THR A 153 1.80 -14.81 -8.43
CA THR A 153 2.86 -14.15 -9.18
C THR A 153 3.67 -15.18 -9.97
N SER A 154 4.63 -14.74 -10.77
CA SER A 154 5.60 -15.61 -11.43
C SER A 154 6.49 -16.41 -10.46
N HIS A 155 6.59 -16.00 -9.19
CA HIS A 155 7.26 -16.79 -8.16
C HIS A 155 6.27 -17.68 -7.39
N GLY A 156 4.99 -17.79 -7.77
CA GLY A 156 4.05 -18.75 -7.16
C GLY A 156 2.93 -18.08 -6.36
N LEU A 157 2.34 -18.85 -5.44
CA LEU A 157 1.17 -18.44 -4.67
C LEU A 157 1.58 -17.86 -3.31
N TRP A 158 1.08 -16.66 -3.01
CA TRP A 158 1.32 -15.94 -1.77
C TRP A 158 0.01 -15.74 -1.02
N GLN A 159 0.05 -15.86 0.30
CA GLN A 159 -1.10 -15.63 1.17
C GLN A 159 -0.74 -14.68 2.31
N LEU A 160 -1.64 -13.75 2.61
CA LEU A 160 -1.52 -12.90 3.77
C LEU A 160 -1.88 -13.70 5.03
N HIS A 161 -0.87 -14.00 5.82
CA HIS A 161 -1.04 -14.59 7.14
C HIS A 161 -1.15 -13.47 8.15
N ALA A 162 -2.24 -13.43 8.92
CA ALA A 162 -2.44 -12.46 9.99
C ALA A 162 -3.12 -13.12 11.18
N SER A 163 -2.54 -12.96 12.38
CA SER A 163 -3.15 -13.46 13.61
C SER A 163 -4.37 -12.62 13.98
N SER A 164 -5.53 -13.25 14.11
CA SER A 164 -6.75 -12.61 14.60
C SER A 164 -6.70 -12.24 16.09
N ARG A 165 -5.65 -12.68 16.82
CA ARG A 165 -5.52 -12.51 18.27
C ARG A 165 -4.55 -11.39 18.66
N THR A 166 -3.62 -11.00 17.79
CA THR A 166 -2.59 -10.01 18.10
C THR A 166 -2.30 -9.14 16.88
N SER A 167 -2.27 -7.82 17.08
CA SER A 167 -1.95 -6.83 16.04
C SER A 167 -0.47 -6.83 15.63
N ILE A 168 0.30 -7.89 15.89
CA ILE A 168 1.78 -7.85 15.85
C ILE A 168 2.35 -8.75 14.76
N GLN A 169 1.60 -9.73 14.24
CA GLN A 169 2.11 -10.67 13.25
C GLN A 169 1.16 -10.72 12.06
N ALA A 170 1.50 -9.96 11.03
CA ALA A 170 0.97 -10.15 9.70
C ALA A 170 2.09 -10.05 8.66
N GLU A 171 2.09 -10.99 7.72
CA GLU A 171 3.11 -11.12 6.69
C GLU A 171 2.53 -11.80 5.45
N LEU A 172 3.08 -11.44 4.29
CA LEU A 172 2.78 -12.12 3.04
C LEU A 172 3.75 -13.29 2.86
N VAL A 173 3.24 -14.51 2.90
CA VAL A 173 4.04 -15.74 2.88
C VAL A 173 3.80 -16.48 1.58
N ARG A 174 4.87 -17.03 0.98
CA ARG A 174 4.77 -17.94 -0.15
C ARG A 174 4.29 -19.30 0.33
N ILE A 175 3.13 -19.75 -0.15
CA ILE A 175 2.48 -20.99 0.29
C ILE A 175 2.51 -22.12 -0.77
N GLY A 176 2.98 -21.83 -1.97
CA GLY A 176 3.09 -22.85 -3.02
C GLY A 176 3.70 -22.35 -4.32
N GLU A 177 3.90 -23.28 -5.24
CA GLU A 177 4.30 -23.01 -6.62
C GLU A 177 3.11 -22.49 -7.45
N LEU A 178 3.40 -22.04 -8.67
CA LEU A 178 2.40 -21.49 -9.59
C LEU A 178 1.37 -22.58 -9.93
N ILE A 179 0.07 -22.26 -9.75
CA ILE A 179 -0.99 -23.14 -10.26
C ILE A 179 -1.03 -22.89 -11.78
N GLU A 180 -0.40 -23.79 -12.55
CA GLU A 180 -0.60 -23.86 -13.99
C GLU A 180 -2.07 -24.25 -14.23
N GLY A 181 -2.82 -23.33 -14.84
CA GLY A 181 -4.22 -23.52 -15.24
C GLY A 181 -4.35 -23.65 -16.75
#